data_AF-A0A4Q3AD83-F1
#
_entry.id   AF-A0A4Q3AD83-F1
#
_cell.length_a   1.000
_cell.length_b   1.000
_cell.length_c   1.000
_cell.angle_alpha   90.00
_cell.angle_beta   90.00
_cell.angle_gamma   90.00
#
_symmetry.space_group_name_H-M   'P 1'
#
loop_
_entity.id
_entity.type
_entity.pdbx_description
1 polymer ?
#
loop_
_entity_poly.entity_id
_entity_poly.type
_entity_poly.pdbx_seq_one_letter_code
_entity_poly.pdbx_strand_id
1 'polypeptide(L)'
;MTASTPPKRPISSVPKPSPFAQAIRRNVTIGLFMRFLYQVLVGAAWIYESIVKPVTRPFWRAGLWLFGLYRRLWDKLVYTKSGRLSNVRAGLVLASTIAALVMLPSAIRFTFDALMFALTYEIEEVYLMSSQEIDPSINLHSIKGCEDIPCTEANSIYYRVREDSFNDMWSLIHHGGFFYPDYVAAAAGTFSKCTVTSYGIRFKTAMRRWDIYPDMLEAHCRPIQNDTK
;
A
#
# COMPACT_ATOMS: atom_id res chain seq x y z
N MET A 1 -36.96 50.55 16.31
CA MET A 1 -36.97 49.76 15.06
C MET A 1 -37.91 48.59 15.26
N THR A 2 -39.16 48.75 14.85
CA THR A 2 -40.26 47.80 15.04
C THR A 2 -40.26 46.78 13.90
N ALA A 3 -40.05 45.51 14.22
CA ALA A 3 -40.05 44.41 13.26
C ALA A 3 -41.49 44.03 12.89
N SER A 4 -41.86 44.23 11.62
CA SER A 4 -43.13 43.76 11.06
C SER A 4 -42.99 42.32 10.55
N THR A 5 -43.61 41.36 11.21
CA THR A 5 -43.69 39.97 10.75
C THR A 5 -44.73 39.83 9.62
N PRO A 6 -44.41 39.17 8.50
CA PRO A 6 -45.36 39.02 7.40
C PRO A 6 -46.41 37.93 7.69
N PRO A 7 -47.62 38.03 7.09
CA PRO A 7 -48.71 37.09 7.34
C PRO A 7 -48.43 35.70 6.76
N LYS A 8 -48.65 34.66 7.57
CA LYS A 8 -48.62 33.25 7.16
C LYS A 8 -49.70 32.99 6.11
N ARG A 9 -49.32 32.65 4.88
CA ARG A 9 -50.26 32.14 3.87
C ARG A 9 -50.82 30.77 4.30
N PRO A 10 -52.10 30.48 4.04
CA PRO A 10 -52.67 29.16 4.31
C PRO A 10 -51.98 28.13 3.41
N ILE A 11 -51.51 27.04 4.03
CA ILE A 11 -50.88 25.91 3.37
C ILE A 11 -51.98 25.21 2.57
N SER A 12 -51.94 25.37 1.23
CA SER A 12 -52.76 24.62 0.29
C SER A 12 -52.60 23.11 0.57
N SER A 13 -53.69 22.45 0.95
CA SER A 13 -53.72 21.00 1.13
C SER A 13 -53.47 20.33 -0.21
N VAL A 14 -52.27 19.75 -0.38
CA VAL A 14 -51.92 18.99 -1.58
C VAL A 14 -52.90 17.80 -1.69
N PRO A 15 -53.64 17.66 -2.81
CA PRO A 15 -54.60 16.57 -2.96
C PRO A 15 -53.87 15.23 -2.88
N LYS A 16 -54.32 14.34 -1.99
CA LYS A 16 -53.76 12.99 -1.86
C LYS A 16 -53.97 12.24 -3.18
N PRO A 17 -52.92 11.66 -3.77
CA PRO A 17 -53.03 10.96 -5.05
C PRO A 17 -53.97 9.77 -4.93
N SER A 18 -54.72 9.48 -6.01
CA SER A 18 -55.64 8.35 -6.04
C SER A 18 -54.89 7.02 -5.84
N PRO A 19 -55.50 6.02 -5.18
CA PRO A 19 -54.86 4.73 -4.91
C PRO A 19 -54.38 4.02 -6.18
N PHE A 20 -55.06 4.26 -7.30
CA PHE A 20 -54.67 3.75 -8.62
C PHE A 20 -53.37 4.39 -9.14
N ALA A 21 -53.21 5.72 -8.99
CA ALA A 21 -51.98 6.41 -9.35
C ALA A 21 -50.79 5.97 -8.47
N GLN A 22 -51.05 5.63 -7.21
CA GLN A 22 -50.04 5.12 -6.29
C GLN A 22 -49.61 3.68 -6.65
N ALA A 23 -50.55 2.83 -7.08
CA ALA A 23 -50.25 1.48 -7.55
C ALA A 23 -49.43 1.47 -8.85
N ILE A 24 -49.75 2.34 -9.81
CA ILE A 24 -48.99 2.48 -11.06
C ILE A 24 -47.56 2.96 -10.78
N ARG A 25 -47.38 4.00 -9.95
CA ARG A 25 -46.04 4.46 -9.56
C ARG A 25 -45.24 3.33 -8.90
N ARG A 26 -45.86 2.54 -8.02
CA ARG A 26 -45.19 1.41 -7.36
C ARG A 26 -44.70 0.37 -8.38
N ASN A 27 -45.55 -0.03 -9.32
CA ASN A 27 -45.18 -1.03 -10.33
C ASN A 27 -44.11 -0.54 -11.30
N VAL A 28 -44.16 0.74 -11.70
CA VAL A 28 -43.12 1.35 -12.54
C VAL A 28 -41.78 1.42 -11.79
N THR A 29 -41.78 1.82 -10.52
CA THR A 29 -40.56 1.87 -9.70
C THR A 29 -39.96 0.47 -9.50
N ILE A 30 -40.79 -0.55 -9.23
CA ILE A 30 -40.33 -1.94 -9.12
C ILE A 30 -39.73 -2.43 -10.45
N GLY A 31 -40.39 -2.13 -11.58
CA GLY A 31 -39.89 -2.50 -12.91
C GLY A 31 -38.55 -1.84 -13.26
N LEU A 32 -38.39 -0.55 -12.94
CA LEU A 32 -37.14 0.17 -13.12
C LEU A 32 -36.02 -0.39 -12.23
N PHE A 33 -36.32 -0.71 -10.97
CA PHE A 33 -35.37 -1.32 -10.05
C PHE A 33 -34.91 -2.70 -10.53
N MET A 34 -35.83 -3.55 -11.01
CA MET A 34 -35.48 -4.87 -11.55
C MET A 34 -34.62 -4.77 -12.81
N ARG A 35 -34.86 -3.78 -13.68
CA ARG A 35 -34.00 -3.51 -14.86
C ARG A 35 -32.61 -3.06 -14.44
N PHE A 36 -32.51 -2.19 -13.45
CA PHE A 36 -31.22 -1.76 -12.88
C PHE A 36 -30.46 -2.94 -12.26
N LEU A 37 -31.10 -3.76 -11.44
CA LEU A 37 -30.50 -4.97 -10.86
C LEU A 37 -30.01 -5.92 -11.95
N TYR A 38 -30.81 -6.14 -12.99
CA TYR A 38 -30.41 -6.97 -14.13
C TYR A 38 -29.17 -6.41 -14.82
N GLN A 39 -29.12 -5.11 -15.09
CA GLN A 39 -27.95 -4.45 -15.68
C GLN A 39 -26.71 -4.56 -14.81
N VAL A 40 -26.85 -4.42 -13.49
CA VAL A 40 -25.74 -4.59 -12.53
C VAL A 40 -25.24 -6.03 -12.53
N LEU A 41 -26.14 -7.03 -12.52
CA LEU A 41 -25.76 -8.44 -12.54
C LEU A 41 -25.09 -8.84 -13.86
N VAL A 42 -25.60 -8.36 -15.00
CA VAL A 42 -24.98 -8.58 -16.31
C VAL A 42 -23.60 -7.91 -16.39
N GLY A 43 -23.48 -6.68 -15.88
CA GLY A 43 -22.20 -5.98 -15.77
C GLY A 43 -21.20 -6.73 -14.89
N ALA A 44 -21.63 -7.20 -13.73
CA ALA A 44 -20.80 -7.99 -12.81
C ALA A 44 -20.37 -9.33 -13.45
N ALA A 45 -21.28 -10.03 -14.14
CA ALA A 45 -20.98 -11.27 -14.85
C ALA A 45 -19.96 -11.03 -15.98
N TRP A 46 -20.11 -9.93 -16.73
CA TRP A 46 -19.16 -9.55 -17.78
C TRP A 46 -17.78 -9.23 -17.21
N ILE A 47 -17.69 -8.49 -16.10
CA ILE A 47 -16.42 -8.21 -15.40
C ILE A 47 -15.77 -9.51 -14.93
N TYR A 48 -16.56 -10.43 -14.37
CA TYR A 48 -16.05 -11.72 -13.91
C TYR A 48 -15.46 -12.55 -15.06
N GLU A 49 -16.20 -12.71 -16.16
CA GLU A 49 -15.74 -13.51 -17.31
C GLU A 49 -14.62 -12.84 -18.10
N SER A 50 -14.65 -11.51 -18.24
CA SER A 50 -13.70 -10.78 -19.09
C SER A 50 -12.41 -10.38 -18.38
N ILE A 51 -12.44 -10.18 -17.05
CA ILE A 51 -11.28 -9.67 -16.29
C ILE A 51 -10.87 -10.68 -15.23
N VAL A 52 -11.79 -11.04 -14.32
CA VAL A 52 -11.41 -11.84 -13.14
C VAL A 52 -10.95 -13.24 -13.55
N LYS A 53 -11.71 -13.94 -14.39
CA LYS A 53 -11.41 -15.30 -14.82
C LYS A 53 -10.09 -15.42 -15.61
N PRO A 54 -9.79 -14.61 -16.63
CA PRO A 54 -8.52 -14.72 -17.35
C PRO A 54 -7.33 -14.33 -16.48
N VAL A 55 -7.47 -13.37 -15.56
CA VAL A 55 -6.40 -12.98 -14.64
C VAL A 55 -6.18 -14.06 -13.58
N THR A 56 -7.23 -14.63 -13.00
CA THR A 56 -7.12 -15.65 -11.93
C THR A 56 -6.74 -17.03 -12.43
N ARG A 57 -7.07 -17.39 -13.68
CA ARG A 57 -6.76 -18.71 -14.26
C ARG A 57 -5.26 -19.07 -14.25
N PRO A 58 -4.31 -18.21 -14.66
CA PRO A 58 -2.89 -18.51 -14.55
C PRO A 58 -2.44 -18.63 -13.09
N PHE A 59 -2.90 -17.77 -12.18
CA PHE A 59 -2.58 -17.89 -10.76
C PHE A 59 -3.13 -19.18 -10.15
N TRP A 60 -4.34 -19.58 -10.50
CA TRP A 60 -4.94 -20.84 -10.08
C TRP A 60 -4.15 -22.05 -10.60
N ARG A 61 -3.74 -22.02 -11.88
CA ARG A 61 -2.87 -23.06 -12.45
C ARG A 61 -1.51 -23.12 -11.77
N ALA A 62 -0.90 -21.97 -11.50
CA ALA A 62 0.35 -21.90 -10.75
C ALA A 62 0.18 -22.44 -9.32
N GLY A 63 -0.92 -22.10 -8.65
CA GLY A 63 -1.26 -22.62 -7.32
C GLY A 63 -1.45 -24.14 -7.33
N LEU A 64 -2.17 -24.69 -8.30
CA LEU A 64 -2.31 -26.14 -8.47
C LEU A 64 -0.97 -26.83 -8.79
N TRP A 65 -0.11 -26.19 -9.59
CA TRP A 65 1.22 -26.70 -9.88
C TRP A 65 2.11 -26.72 -8.63
N LEU A 66 2.13 -25.64 -7.86
CA LEU A 66 2.82 -25.56 -6.57
C LEU A 66 2.30 -26.60 -5.58
N PHE A 67 0.97 -26.78 -5.51
CA PHE A 67 0.36 -27.81 -4.67
C PHE A 67 0.73 -29.22 -5.11
N GLY A 68 0.79 -29.48 -6.42
CA GLY A 68 1.28 -30.74 -6.97
C GLY A 68 2.74 -31.01 -6.60
N LEU A 69 3.58 -29.97 -6.62
CA LEU A 69 4.99 -30.04 -6.22
C LEU A 69 5.14 -30.29 -4.71
N TYR A 70 4.36 -29.58 -3.89
CA TYR A 70 4.25 -29.81 -2.46
C TYR A 70 3.80 -31.23 -2.15
N ARG A 71 2.77 -31.74 -2.82
CA ARG A 71 2.29 -33.12 -2.66
C ARG A 71 3.39 -34.14 -2.98
N ARG A 72 4.17 -33.94 -4.05
CA ARG A 72 5.30 -34.82 -4.38
C ARG A 72 6.39 -34.78 -3.31
N LEU A 73 6.66 -33.62 -2.73
CA LEU A 73 7.61 -33.48 -1.62
C LEU A 73 7.08 -34.15 -0.35
N TRP A 74 5.81 -33.94 -0.04
CA TRP A 74 5.11 -34.56 1.08
C TRP A 74 5.15 -36.09 0.96
N ASP A 75 4.80 -36.63 -0.21
CA ASP A 75 4.79 -38.07 -0.46
C ASP A 75 6.19 -38.68 -0.27
N LYS A 76 7.25 -37.97 -0.70
CA LYS A 76 8.65 -38.41 -0.52
C LYS A 76 9.16 -38.31 0.92
N LEU A 77 8.75 -37.28 1.66
CA LEU A 77 9.30 -36.98 2.99
C LEU A 77 8.53 -37.68 4.11
N VAL A 78 7.21 -37.84 3.96
CA VAL A 78 6.32 -38.34 5.01
C VAL A 78 6.17 -39.86 4.96
N TYR A 79 6.11 -40.45 3.76
CA TYR A 79 5.97 -41.90 3.61
C TYR A 79 7.34 -42.58 3.61
N THR A 80 7.43 -43.69 4.32
CA THR A 80 8.60 -44.56 4.28
C THR A 80 8.58 -45.44 3.02
N LYS A 81 9.72 -46.02 2.61
CA LYS A 81 9.80 -46.93 1.44
C LYS A 81 8.84 -48.12 1.52
N SER A 82 8.35 -48.47 2.71
CA SER A 82 7.36 -49.52 2.95
C SER A 82 5.90 -49.05 2.85
N GLY A 83 5.65 -47.80 2.47
CA GLY A 83 4.31 -47.21 2.34
C GLY A 83 3.64 -46.85 3.66
N ARG A 84 4.31 -47.05 4.81
CA ARG A 84 3.79 -46.64 6.12
C ARG A 84 4.07 -45.17 6.39
N LEU A 85 3.06 -44.46 6.88
CA LEU A 85 3.15 -43.06 7.29
C LEU A 85 3.95 -42.97 8.59
N SER A 86 5.01 -42.16 8.60
CA SER A 86 5.78 -41.90 9.82
C SER A 86 5.23 -40.66 10.52
N ASN A 87 4.60 -40.85 11.69
CA ASN A 87 4.01 -39.74 12.46
C ASN A 87 5.03 -38.64 12.80
N VAL A 88 6.29 -39.01 13.07
CA VAL A 88 7.38 -38.06 13.38
C VAL A 88 7.75 -37.23 12.14
N ARG A 89 7.89 -37.87 10.97
CA ARG A 89 8.22 -37.15 9.73
C ARG A 89 7.06 -36.27 9.27
N ALA A 90 5.82 -36.76 9.38
CA ALA A 90 4.62 -35.97 9.11
C ALA A 90 4.57 -34.70 10.00
N GLY A 91 4.82 -34.86 11.30
CA GLY A 91 4.86 -33.74 12.24
C GLY A 91 5.96 -32.73 11.90
N LEU A 92 7.16 -33.20 11.54
CA LEU A 92 8.29 -32.33 11.19
C LEU A 92 8.03 -31.54 9.89
N VAL A 93 7.48 -32.19 8.86
CA VAL A 93 7.14 -31.52 7.60
C VAL A 93 5.98 -30.53 7.79
N LEU A 94 5.00 -30.86 8.65
CA LEU A 94 3.93 -29.93 8.99
C LEU A 94 4.47 -28.69 9.73
N ALA A 95 5.32 -28.91 10.75
CA ALA A 95 5.94 -27.83 11.50
C ALA A 95 6.80 -26.92 10.60
N SER A 96 7.60 -27.50 9.70
CA SER A 96 8.40 -26.72 8.75
C SER A 96 7.54 -25.98 7.73
N THR A 97 6.42 -26.56 7.28
CA THR A 97 5.46 -25.88 6.40
C THR A 97 4.84 -24.67 7.10
N ILE A 98 4.44 -24.82 8.37
CA ILE A 98 3.90 -23.71 9.16
C ILE A 98 4.94 -22.60 9.35
N ALA A 99 6.17 -22.97 9.72
CA ALA A 99 7.26 -22.01 9.87
C ALA A 99 7.55 -21.27 8.55
N ALA A 100 7.57 -21.97 7.43
CA ALA A 100 7.75 -21.37 6.11
C ALA A 100 6.61 -20.41 5.77
N LEU A 101 5.36 -20.76 6.06
CA LEU A 101 4.20 -19.88 5.83
C LEU A 101 4.23 -18.61 6.68
N VAL A 102 4.75 -18.69 7.92
CA VAL A 102 4.93 -17.52 8.79
C VAL A 102 6.05 -16.62 8.28
N MET A 103 7.14 -17.18 7.74
CA MET A 103 8.28 -16.42 7.22
C MET A 103 8.06 -15.88 5.80
N LEU A 104 7.13 -16.47 5.04
CA LEU A 104 6.91 -16.14 3.65
C LEU A 104 6.55 -14.66 3.40
N PRO A 105 5.65 -14.00 4.19
CA PRO A 105 5.36 -12.58 4.01
C PRO A 105 6.60 -11.71 4.16
N SER A 106 7.44 -11.98 5.16
CA SER A 106 8.70 -11.23 5.39
C SER A 106 9.68 -11.44 4.24
N ALA A 107 9.81 -12.68 3.75
CA ALA A 107 10.67 -12.98 2.61
C ALA A 107 10.20 -12.28 1.32
N ILE A 108 8.88 -12.23 1.07
CA ILE A 108 8.31 -11.50 -0.07
C ILE A 108 8.62 -10.01 0.04
N ARG A 109 8.39 -9.41 1.21
CA ARG A 109 8.64 -7.98 1.45
C ARG A 109 10.13 -7.65 1.26
N PHE A 110 11.01 -8.42 1.88
CA PHE A 110 12.45 -8.29 1.71
C PHE A 110 12.87 -8.39 0.23
N THR A 111 12.34 -9.38 -0.50
CA THR A 111 12.67 -9.56 -1.93
C THR A 111 12.16 -8.38 -2.77
N PHE A 112 10.99 -7.85 -2.43
CA PHE A 112 10.43 -6.68 -3.10
C PHE A 112 11.29 -5.44 -2.84
N ASP A 113 11.66 -5.16 -1.60
CA ASP A 113 12.50 -4.00 -1.25
C ASP A 113 13.90 -4.13 -1.86
N ALA A 114 14.50 -5.33 -1.83
CA ALA A 114 15.79 -5.60 -2.48
C ALA A 114 15.72 -5.41 -4.01
N LEU A 115 14.61 -5.83 -4.65
CA LEU A 115 14.40 -5.60 -6.07
C LEU A 115 14.22 -4.11 -6.37
N MET A 116 13.43 -3.40 -5.56
CA MET A 116 13.26 -1.96 -5.69
C MET A 116 14.60 -1.23 -5.56
N PHE A 117 15.40 -1.58 -4.54
CA PHE A 117 16.77 -1.09 -4.40
C PHE A 117 17.60 -1.37 -5.65
N ALA A 118 17.65 -2.60 -6.13
CA ALA A 118 18.45 -2.96 -7.30
C ALA A 118 18.05 -2.20 -8.58
N LEU A 119 16.78 -1.81 -8.71
CA LEU A 119 16.26 -1.13 -9.89
C LEU A 119 16.28 0.40 -9.79
N THR A 120 16.23 0.97 -8.58
CA THR A 120 15.95 2.41 -8.36
C THR A 120 16.91 3.05 -7.36
N TYR A 121 18.04 2.41 -7.08
CA TYR A 121 19.08 2.98 -6.25
C TYR A 121 19.58 4.29 -6.84
N GLU A 122 19.51 5.36 -6.04
CA GLU A 122 19.97 6.69 -6.43
C GLU A 122 20.62 7.41 -5.25
N ILE A 123 21.69 8.15 -5.55
CA ILE A 123 22.34 9.06 -4.62
C ILE A 123 22.14 10.47 -5.18
N GLU A 124 21.45 11.32 -4.43
CA GLU A 124 21.11 12.69 -4.86
C GLU A 124 21.50 13.73 -3.81
N GLU A 125 21.82 14.94 -4.26
CA GLU A 125 22.02 16.08 -3.36
C GLU A 125 20.72 16.88 -3.26
N VAL A 126 20.11 16.90 -2.07
CA VAL A 126 18.83 17.57 -1.82
C VAL A 126 18.87 18.42 -0.57
N TYR A 127 18.05 19.46 -0.53
CA TYR A 127 17.87 20.29 0.63
C TYR A 127 16.79 19.70 1.54
N LEU A 128 17.20 19.11 2.67
CA LEU A 128 16.26 18.57 3.66
C LEU A 128 15.81 19.67 4.59
N MET A 129 14.51 19.75 4.90
CA MET A 129 13.94 20.82 5.71
C MET A 129 13.47 20.35 7.08
N SER A 130 12.75 19.23 7.12
CA SER A 130 12.16 18.71 8.35
C SER A 130 11.86 17.22 8.26
N SER A 131 12.00 16.55 9.40
CA SER A 131 11.50 15.21 9.65
C SER A 131 10.20 15.29 10.47
N GLN A 132 9.22 14.45 10.13
CA GLN A 132 7.96 14.29 10.84
C GLN A 132 7.70 12.80 11.03
N GLU A 133 7.45 12.40 12.26
CA GLU A 133 7.02 11.05 12.59
C GLU A 133 5.55 10.86 12.17
N ILE A 134 5.29 9.87 11.32
CA ILE A 134 3.94 9.54 10.83
C ILE A 134 3.27 8.56 11.79
N ASP A 135 4.00 7.53 12.22
CA ASP A 135 3.47 6.47 13.06
C ASP A 135 4.55 6.00 14.07
N PRO A 136 4.33 6.27 15.38
CA PRO A 136 5.28 5.90 16.43
C PRO A 136 5.30 4.40 16.72
N SER A 137 4.28 3.65 16.30
CA SER A 137 4.22 2.21 16.58
C SER A 137 5.14 1.38 15.70
N ILE A 138 5.51 1.92 14.53
CA ILE A 138 6.34 1.27 13.52
C ILE A 138 7.58 2.09 13.16
N ASN A 139 7.93 3.11 13.96
CA ASN A 139 9.05 4.04 13.74
C ASN A 139 9.10 4.57 12.30
N LEU A 140 7.94 5.00 11.78
CA LEU A 140 7.83 5.50 10.41
C LEU A 140 7.98 7.01 10.40
N HIS A 141 9.05 7.50 9.79
CA HIS A 141 9.29 8.93 9.61
C HIS A 141 9.12 9.33 8.15
N SER A 142 8.62 10.54 7.95
CA SER A 142 8.65 11.23 6.67
C SER A 142 9.64 12.37 6.73
N ILE A 143 10.47 12.48 5.71
CA ILE A 143 11.42 13.59 5.59
C ILE A 143 11.03 14.40 4.36
N LYS A 144 10.84 15.70 4.54
CA LYS A 144 10.57 16.62 3.44
C LYS A 144 11.87 17.24 2.94
N GLY A 145 12.14 17.05 1.65
CA GLY A 145 13.26 17.64 0.92
C GLY A 145 12.81 18.50 -0.26
N CYS A 146 13.77 19.22 -0.85
CA CYS A 146 13.61 19.98 -2.08
C CYS A 146 14.84 19.82 -2.96
N GLU A 147 14.63 19.71 -4.27
CA GLU A 147 15.73 19.68 -5.25
C GLU A 147 16.44 21.04 -5.30
N ASP A 148 15.64 22.10 -5.44
CA ASP A 148 16.11 23.48 -5.56
C ASP A 148 15.43 24.41 -4.55
N ILE A 149 16.13 25.48 -4.19
CA ILE A 149 15.62 26.59 -3.40
C ILE A 149 15.18 27.70 -4.37
N PRO A 150 13.98 28.29 -4.25
CA PRO A 150 12.99 28.09 -3.19
C PRO A 150 12.12 26.83 -3.37
N CYS A 151 11.81 26.16 -2.25
CA CYS A 151 10.95 24.99 -2.22
C CYS A 151 9.53 25.29 -2.72
N THR A 152 9.17 24.76 -3.89
CA THR A 152 7.81 24.81 -4.42
C THR A 152 7.11 23.46 -4.28
N GLU A 153 5.79 23.40 -4.49
CA GLU A 153 5.07 22.12 -4.51
C GLU A 153 5.57 21.19 -5.63
N ALA A 154 6.01 21.77 -6.76
CA ALA A 154 6.59 21.04 -7.88
C ALA A 154 7.91 20.36 -7.47
N ASN A 155 8.81 21.11 -6.84
CA ASN A 155 10.19 20.67 -6.55
C ASN A 155 10.37 20.05 -5.16
N SER A 156 9.27 19.82 -4.43
CA SER A 156 9.30 19.12 -3.14
C SER A 156 9.44 17.61 -3.33
N ILE A 157 10.22 16.97 -2.46
CA ILE A 157 10.36 15.53 -2.36
C ILE A 157 9.98 15.12 -0.95
N TYR A 158 9.33 13.98 -0.83
CA TYR A 158 9.04 13.37 0.45
C TYR A 158 9.66 11.99 0.45
N TYR A 159 10.49 11.72 1.44
CA TYR A 159 11.09 10.41 1.66
C TYR A 159 10.38 9.74 2.83
N ARG A 160 10.38 8.41 2.81
CA ARG A 160 10.00 7.59 3.96
C ARG A 160 11.23 6.97 4.57
N VAL A 161 11.25 6.90 5.89
CA VAL A 161 12.27 6.17 6.64
C VAL A 161 11.52 5.19 7.52
N ARG A 162 11.78 3.90 7.30
CA ARG A 162 11.08 2.81 7.99
C ARG A 162 12.07 1.74 8.39
N GLU A 163 11.80 1.07 9.49
CA GLU A 163 12.51 -0.15 9.87
C GLU A 163 12.04 -1.30 8.98
N ASP A 164 12.97 -1.96 8.30
CA ASP A 164 12.67 -3.12 7.45
C ASP A 164 13.88 -4.06 7.41
N SER A 165 13.62 -5.35 7.21
CA SER A 165 14.68 -6.38 7.20
C SER A 165 15.71 -6.14 6.09
N PHE A 166 15.30 -5.51 4.98
CA PHE A 166 16.23 -5.11 3.93
C PHE A 166 17.12 -3.94 4.38
N ASN A 167 16.55 -2.90 5.00
CA ASN A 167 17.30 -1.75 5.50
C ASN A 167 18.29 -2.18 6.59
N ASP A 168 17.88 -3.09 7.47
CA ASP A 168 18.77 -3.70 8.47
C ASP A 168 19.94 -4.43 7.84
N MET A 169 19.68 -5.27 6.84
CA MET A 169 20.73 -6.00 6.14
C MET A 169 21.68 -5.02 5.42
N TRP A 170 21.13 -4.00 4.75
CA TRP A 170 21.92 -2.98 4.07
C TRP A 170 22.83 -2.23 5.06
N SER A 171 22.28 -1.80 6.20
CA SER A 171 23.01 -1.11 7.26
C SER A 171 24.09 -2.01 7.89
N LEU A 172 23.78 -3.29 8.10
CA LEU A 172 24.73 -4.25 8.65
C LEU A 172 25.93 -4.46 7.71
N ILE A 173 25.70 -4.45 6.40
CA ILE A 173 26.75 -4.58 5.37
C ILE A 173 27.60 -3.32 5.27
N HIS A 174 27.01 -2.13 5.33
CA HIS A 174 27.73 -0.86 5.07
C HIS A 174 28.29 -0.19 6.33
N HIS A 175 27.60 -0.31 7.47
CA HIS A 175 27.93 0.38 8.73
C HIS A 175 28.25 -0.58 9.88
N GLY A 176 28.00 -1.89 9.72
CA GLY A 176 28.27 -2.89 10.75
C GLY A 176 27.26 -2.90 11.91
N GLY A 177 26.09 -2.27 11.74
CA GLY A 177 25.04 -2.17 12.77
C GLY A 177 23.62 -2.20 12.20
N PHE A 178 22.63 -2.35 13.08
CA PHE A 178 21.21 -2.33 12.71
C PHE A 178 20.76 -0.96 12.20
N PHE A 179 19.71 -0.95 11.38
CA PHE A 179 19.17 0.27 10.83
C PHE A 179 18.22 0.92 11.84
N TYR A 180 18.48 2.16 12.21
CA TYR A 180 17.58 2.92 13.08
C TYR A 180 17.03 4.14 12.33
N PRO A 181 15.71 4.16 12.05
CA PRO A 181 15.07 5.28 11.36
C PRO A 181 15.32 6.64 12.03
N ASP A 182 15.38 6.67 13.36
CA ASP A 182 15.60 7.87 14.16
C ASP A 182 16.92 8.58 13.83
N TYR A 183 18.01 7.84 13.58
CA TYR A 183 19.30 8.47 13.25
C TYR A 183 19.26 9.18 11.90
N VAL A 184 18.59 8.57 10.91
CA VAL A 184 18.39 9.17 9.59
C VAL A 184 17.44 10.37 9.69
N ALA A 185 16.37 10.25 10.47
CA ALA A 185 15.41 11.34 10.69
C ALA A 185 16.01 12.52 11.47
N ALA A 186 16.91 12.25 12.43
CA ALA A 186 17.63 13.27 13.18
C ALA A 186 18.62 14.05 12.31
N ALA A 187 19.30 13.38 11.36
CA ALA A 187 20.18 14.04 10.40
C ALA A 187 19.43 15.08 9.55
N ALA A 188 18.15 14.82 9.24
CA ALA A 188 17.28 15.70 8.46
C ALA A 188 16.45 16.70 9.29
N GLY A 189 16.75 16.85 10.59
CA GLY A 189 15.95 17.68 11.50
C GLY A 189 16.10 19.20 11.31
N THR A 190 17.08 19.64 10.53
CA THR A 190 17.35 21.08 10.28
C THR A 190 17.59 21.35 8.80
N PHE A 191 17.30 22.59 8.37
CA PHE A 191 17.48 23.02 6.99
C PHE A 191 18.95 22.91 6.58
N SER A 192 19.28 21.92 5.75
CA SER A 192 20.66 21.60 5.39
C SER A 192 20.73 20.96 4.00
N LYS A 193 21.89 21.10 3.35
CA LYS A 193 22.16 20.43 2.08
C LYS A 193 22.69 19.03 2.40
N CYS A 194 21.98 18.01 1.95
CA CYS A 194 22.29 16.62 2.29
C CYS A 194 22.50 15.78 1.03
N THR A 195 23.50 14.91 1.10
CA THR A 195 23.63 13.81 0.13
C THR A 195 22.79 12.65 0.67
N VAL A 196 21.76 12.29 -0.07
CA VAL A 196 20.74 11.30 0.33
C VAL A 196 20.91 10.06 -0.53
N THR A 197 21.01 8.91 0.14
CA THR A 197 20.93 7.60 -0.50
C THR A 197 19.51 7.08 -0.34
N SER A 198 18.80 6.90 -1.45
CA SER A 198 17.41 6.43 -1.43
C SER A 198 17.13 5.39 -2.51
N TYR A 199 16.03 4.66 -2.34
CA TYR A 199 15.50 3.75 -3.35
C TYR A 199 13.98 3.82 -3.37
N GLY A 200 13.40 3.60 -4.54
CA GLY A 200 11.96 3.62 -4.75
C GLY A 200 11.57 4.42 -5.99
N ILE A 201 10.38 4.14 -6.51
CA ILE A 201 9.86 4.90 -7.64
C ILE A 201 9.17 6.15 -7.10
N ARG A 202 9.67 7.32 -7.49
CA ARG A 202 8.97 8.58 -7.26
C ARG A 202 7.87 8.76 -8.30
N PHE A 203 6.63 8.67 -7.88
CA PHE A 203 5.48 8.86 -8.77
C PHE A 203 4.52 9.91 -8.21
N LYS A 204 4.51 11.10 -8.82
CA LYS A 204 3.55 12.18 -8.56
C LYS A 204 2.52 12.22 -9.69
N THR A 205 1.56 11.29 -9.73
CA THR A 205 0.45 11.43 -10.69
C THR A 205 -0.60 12.42 -10.23
N ALA A 206 -1.25 13.06 -11.21
CA ALA A 206 -2.16 14.22 -11.10
C ALA A 206 -3.38 14.10 -10.15
N MET A 207 -3.52 13.01 -9.38
CA MET A 207 -4.47 12.92 -8.28
C MET A 207 -3.75 12.39 -7.04
N ARG A 208 -3.66 13.26 -6.03
CA ARG A 208 -3.11 13.24 -4.65
C ARG A 208 -3.40 11.98 -3.78
N ARG A 209 -3.68 10.83 -4.37
CA ARG A 209 -4.10 9.57 -3.73
C ARG A 209 -3.10 8.43 -3.91
N TRP A 210 -2.15 8.55 -4.83
CA TRP A 210 -1.19 7.49 -5.17
C TRP A 210 0.24 8.03 -5.14
N ASP A 211 0.58 8.71 -4.05
CA ASP A 211 1.94 9.20 -3.85
C ASP A 211 2.80 8.04 -3.31
N ILE A 212 3.64 7.50 -4.19
CA ILE A 212 4.69 6.54 -3.81
C ILE A 212 5.93 7.36 -3.50
N TYR A 213 6.38 7.23 -2.25
CA TYR A 213 7.53 7.95 -1.72
C TYR A 213 8.75 7.01 -1.69
N PRO A 214 9.92 7.46 -2.15
CA PRO A 214 11.14 6.67 -2.01
C PRO A 214 11.50 6.46 -0.54
N ASP A 215 12.05 5.29 -0.23
CA ASP A 215 12.60 4.96 1.08
C ASP A 215 14.06 5.44 1.16
N MET A 216 14.38 6.19 2.21
CA MET A 216 15.71 6.75 2.47
C MET A 216 16.51 5.83 3.40
N LEU A 217 17.74 5.52 2.98
CA LEU A 217 18.68 4.67 3.71
C LEU A 217 19.70 5.50 4.49
N GLU A 218 20.18 6.61 3.93
CA GLU A 218 21.20 7.40 4.57
C GLU A 218 21.09 8.86 4.14
N ALA A 219 21.43 9.77 5.05
CA ALA A 219 21.51 11.19 4.78
C ALA A 219 22.79 11.76 5.41
N HIS A 220 23.67 12.31 4.58
CA HIS A 220 24.83 13.05 5.03
C HIS A 220 24.61 14.54 4.82
N CYS A 221 24.29 15.24 5.89
CA CYS A 221 23.97 16.66 5.85
C CYS A 221 25.19 17.52 6.15
N ARG A 222 25.39 18.55 5.34
CA ARG A 222 26.31 19.66 5.63
C ARG A 222 25.48 20.89 6.01
N PRO A 223 25.80 21.56 7.13
CA PRO A 223 25.13 22.80 7.45
C PRO A 223 25.38 23.79 6.32
N ILE A 224 24.32 24.49 5.89
CA ILE A 224 24.45 25.61 4.97
C ILE A 224 25.00 26.75 5.83
N GLN A 225 26.33 26.77 6.03
CA GLN A 225 26.97 28.00 6.44
C GLN A 225 26.65 29.02 5.34
N ASN A 226 26.09 30.15 5.73
CA ASN A 226 25.94 31.29 4.85
C ASN A 226 27.33 31.60 4.28
N ASP A 227 27.61 31.16 3.06
CA ASP A 227 28.58 31.81 2.18
C ASP A 227 27.99 33.17 1.76
N THR A 228 27.72 34.02 2.75
CA THR A 228 27.65 35.46 2.55
C THR A 228 29.07 35.93 2.35
N LYS A 229 29.47 35.98 1.08
CA LYS A 229 30.53 36.86 0.61
C LYS A 229 29.90 38.01 -0.16
#